data_AF-A0A143BT24-F1
#
_entry.id   AF-A0A143BT24-F1
#
_cell.length_a   1.000
_cell.length_b   1.000
_cell.length_c   1.000
_cell.angle_alpha   90.00
_cell.angle_beta   90.00
_cell.angle_gamma   90.00
#
_symmetry.space_group_name_H-M   'P 1'
#
loop_
_entity.id
_entity.type
_entity.pdbx_description
1 polymer ?
#
loop_
_entity_poly.entity_id
_entity_poly.type
_entity_poly.pdbx_seq_one_letter_code
_entity_poly.pdbx_strand_id
1 'polypeptide(L)'
;MTEETEKVGNVSQSRYEQIVAELRQVVEQQSQGSFTIGDRALEIEPIRPRGGIADPEWTVRQSLMRLAEDIGLTFSRVEAARLTASHWPKEHR
;
A
#
# COMPACT_ATOMS: atom_id res chain seq x y z
N MET A 1 -34.95 2.96 -29.03
CA MET A 1 -34.87 3.48 -27.65
C MET A 1 -33.62 2.88 -27.04
N THR A 2 -32.85 3.69 -26.34
CA THR A 2 -31.44 3.54 -25.89
C THR A 2 -31.10 2.21 -25.20
N GLU A 3 -30.51 1.27 -25.93
CA GLU A 3 -29.84 0.07 -25.37
C GLU A 3 -28.37 0.35 -24.97
N GLU A 4 -27.84 1.52 -25.33
CA GLU A 4 -26.43 1.89 -25.07
C GLU A 4 -26.15 2.32 -23.63
N THR A 5 -27.18 2.55 -22.81
CA THR A 5 -27.04 2.97 -21.41
C THR A 5 -27.01 1.81 -20.41
N GLU A 6 -27.21 0.56 -20.83
CA GLU A 6 -27.31 -0.62 -19.93
C GLU A 6 -26.02 -1.44 -19.80
N LYS A 7 -24.95 -1.05 -20.50
CA LYS A 7 -23.66 -1.77 -20.50
C LYS A 7 -22.51 -0.84 -20.09
N VAL A 8 -21.62 -1.36 -19.25
CA VAL A 8 -20.34 -0.72 -18.93
C VAL A 8 -19.25 -1.47 -19.67
N GLY A 9 -18.77 -0.89 -20.77
CA GLY A 9 -17.84 -1.57 -21.67
C GLY A 9 -18.45 -2.87 -22.24
N ASN A 10 -17.77 -4.00 -22.00
CA ASN A 10 -18.20 -5.32 -22.51
C ASN A 10 -19.16 -6.08 -21.58
N VAL A 11 -19.54 -5.52 -20.43
CA VAL A 11 -20.41 -6.20 -19.45
C VAL A 11 -21.71 -5.44 -19.26
N SER A 12 -22.79 -6.15 -18.91
CA SER A 12 -24.03 -5.51 -18.47
C SER A 12 -23.84 -4.75 -17.16
N GLN A 13 -24.70 -3.77 -16.90
CA GLN A 13 -24.70 -2.98 -15.65
C GLN A 13 -24.68 -3.88 -14.41
N SER A 14 -25.57 -4.88 -14.34
CA SER A 14 -25.64 -5.80 -13.20
C SER A 14 -24.37 -6.62 -13.01
N ARG A 15 -23.68 -6.99 -14.11
CA ARG A 15 -22.39 -7.70 -14.02
C ARG A 15 -21.27 -6.77 -13.58
N TYR A 16 -21.28 -5.51 -14.03
CA TYR A 16 -20.34 -4.50 -13.57
C TYR A 16 -20.44 -4.28 -12.06
N GLU A 17 -21.64 -4.19 -11.51
CA GLU A 17 -21.85 -4.01 -10.07
C GLU A 17 -21.29 -5.18 -9.24
N GLN A 18 -21.44 -6.42 -9.72
CA GLN A 18 -20.81 -7.60 -9.11
C GLN A 18 -19.28 -7.51 -9.13
N ILE A 19 -18.70 -7.15 -10.28
CA ILE A 19 -17.25 -6.97 -10.42
C ILE A 19 -16.75 -5.88 -9.46
N VAL A 20 -17.47 -4.77 -9.35
CA VAL A 20 -17.12 -3.69 -8.42
C VAL A 20 -17.13 -4.19 -6.97
N ALA A 21 -18.12 -4.98 -6.57
CA ALA A 21 -18.17 -5.56 -5.23
C ALA A 21 -16.99 -6.51 -4.96
N GLU A 22 -16.68 -7.39 -5.90
CA GLU A 22 -15.52 -8.29 -5.83
C GLU A 22 -14.20 -7.51 -5.73
N LEU A 23 -14.00 -6.51 -6.59
CA LEU A 23 -12.79 -5.70 -6.62
C LEU A 23 -12.65 -4.82 -5.37
N ARG A 24 -13.75 -4.32 -4.80
CA ARG A 24 -13.70 -3.57 -3.53
C ARG A 24 -13.13 -4.41 -2.40
N GLN A 25 -13.50 -5.69 -2.31
CA GLN A 25 -12.94 -6.61 -1.30
C GLN A 25 -11.44 -6.82 -1.50
N VAL A 26 -11.00 -6.99 -2.76
CA VAL A 26 -9.57 -7.13 -3.09
C VAL A 26 -8.80 -5.85 -2.78
N VAL A 27 -9.35 -4.68 -3.08
CA VAL A 27 -8.75 -3.38 -2.77
C VAL A 27 -8.65 -3.16 -1.27
N GLU A 28 -9.68 -3.53 -0.50
CA GLU A 28 -9.68 -3.43 0.96
C GLU A 28 -8.57 -4.29 1.57
N GLN A 29 -8.47 -5.56 1.17
CA GLN A 29 -7.40 -6.46 1.62
C GLN A 29 -6.00 -5.95 1.26
N GLN A 30 -5.82 -5.45 0.03
CA GLN A 30 -4.54 -4.87 -0.39
C GLN A 30 -4.19 -3.59 0.38
N SER A 31 -5.19 -2.76 0.70
CA SER A 31 -5.02 -1.54 1.48
C SER A 31 -4.60 -1.88 2.91
N GLN A 32 -5.31 -2.79 3.57
CA GLN A 32 -4.96 -3.30 4.90
C GLN A 32 -3.55 -3.92 4.94
N GLY A 33 -3.21 -4.72 3.92
CA GLY A 33 -1.87 -5.30 3.78
C GLY A 33 -0.79 -4.25 3.63
N SER A 34 -1.01 -3.22 2.80
CA SER A 34 -0.05 -2.13 2.58
C SER A 34 0.16 -1.30 3.85
N PHE A 35 -0.92 -0.99 4.59
CA PHE A 35 -0.80 -0.31 5.88
C PHE A 35 -0.06 -1.15 6.91
N THR A 36 -0.31 -2.47 6.96
CA THR A 36 0.40 -3.37 7.87
C THR A 36 1.90 -3.40 7.55
N ILE A 37 2.26 -3.54 6.27
CA ILE A 37 3.66 -3.49 5.82
C ILE A 37 4.29 -2.14 6.19
N GLY A 38 3.58 -1.04 5.94
CA GLY A 38 4.04 0.31 6.26
C GLY A 38 4.27 0.52 7.75
N ASP A 39 3.34 0.07 8.61
CA ASP A 39 3.46 0.13 10.07
C ASP A 39 4.71 -0.62 10.55
N ARG A 40 4.99 -1.81 10.01
CA ARG A 40 6.20 -2.58 10.36
C ARG A 40 7.47 -1.96 9.79
N ALA A 41 7.41 -1.40 8.59
CA ALA A 41 8.54 -0.69 8.00
C ALA A 41 8.90 0.58 8.80
N LEU A 42 7.92 1.25 9.42
CA LEU A 42 8.15 2.37 10.34
C LEU A 42 8.71 1.93 11.68
N GLU A 43 8.28 0.78 12.19
CA GLU A 43 8.83 0.18 13.40
C GLU A 43 10.33 -0.17 13.21
N ILE A 44 10.69 -0.67 12.03
CA ILE A 44 12.08 -1.01 11.67
C ILE A 44 12.92 0.23 11.39
N GLU A 45 12.44 1.14 10.55
CA GLU A 45 13.13 2.39 10.22
C GLU A 45 12.17 3.60 10.33
N PRO A 46 12.16 4.30 11.47
CA PRO A 46 11.35 5.49 11.66
C PRO A 46 11.71 6.60 10.66
N ILE A 47 10.72 7.40 10.24
CA ILE A 47 11.01 8.60 9.45
C ILE A 47 11.63 9.64 10.37
N ARG A 48 12.93 9.90 10.18
CA ARG A 48 13.67 10.91 10.93
C ARG A 48 13.58 12.26 10.21
N PRO A 49 13.38 13.38 10.94
CA PRO A 49 13.55 14.70 10.34
C PRO A 49 15.00 14.86 9.83
N ARG A 50 15.16 15.58 8.72
CA ARG A 50 16.48 15.82 8.10
C ARG A 50 17.43 16.43 9.14
N GLY A 51 18.51 15.70 9.48
CA GLY A 51 19.57 16.17 10.38
C GLY A 51 19.87 15.31 11.63
N GLY A 52 19.49 14.02 11.67
CA GLY A 52 19.68 13.18 12.87
C GLY A 52 20.58 11.94 12.70
N ILE A 53 21.61 11.87 13.56
CA ILE A 53 22.58 10.81 13.89
C ILE A 53 23.63 10.50 12.80
N ALA A 54 24.90 10.66 13.17
CA ALA A 54 26.05 10.22 12.41
C ALA A 54 26.14 8.68 12.45
N ASP A 55 26.16 8.06 11.26
CA ASP A 55 26.54 6.67 11.00
C ASP A 55 25.76 5.58 11.78
N PRO A 56 24.52 5.27 11.39
CA PRO A 56 23.92 4.01 11.77
C PRO A 56 24.65 2.84 11.09
N GLU A 57 24.87 1.73 11.81
CA GLU A 57 25.48 0.49 11.28
C GLU A 57 24.78 -0.01 10.00
N TRP A 58 23.50 0.33 9.84
CA TRP A 58 22.70 0.08 8.66
C TRP A 58 22.06 1.37 8.16
N THR A 59 22.18 1.62 6.86
CA THR A 59 21.42 2.68 6.21
C THR A 59 19.94 2.28 6.13
N VAL A 60 19.04 3.27 6.21
CA VAL A 60 17.58 3.08 6.01
C VAL A 60 17.29 2.23 4.76
N ARG A 61 18.06 2.46 3.69
CA ARG A 61 17.92 1.72 2.44
C ARG A 61 18.24 0.23 2.60
N GLN A 62 19.32 -0.11 3.30
CA GLN A 62 19.70 -1.52 3.49
C GLN A 62 18.69 -2.27 4.36
N SER A 63 18.22 -1.67 5.45
CA SER A 63 17.20 -2.27 6.33
C SER A 63 15.90 -2.57 5.56
N LEU A 64 15.41 -1.61 4.78
CA LEU A 64 14.18 -1.77 4.00
C LEU A 64 14.36 -2.68 2.77
N MET A 65 15.55 -2.72 2.17
CA MET A 65 15.84 -3.63 1.06
C MET A 65 15.81 -5.08 1.55
N ARG A 66 16.45 -5.37 2.68
CA ARG A 66 16.39 -6.68 3.31
C ARG A 66 14.95 -7.09 3.64
N LEU A 67 14.17 -6.19 4.25
CA LEU A 67 12.75 -6.44 4.53
C LEU A 67 12.00 -6.78 3.25
N ALA A 68 12.22 -6.03 2.17
CA ALA A 68 11.55 -6.25 0.89
C ALA A 68 11.90 -7.61 0.29
N GLU A 69 13.18 -8.00 0.33
CA GLU A 69 13.64 -9.32 -0.11
C GLU A 69 13.00 -10.45 0.69
N ASP A 70 12.96 -10.33 2.02
CA ASP A 70 12.41 -11.35 2.92
C ASP A 70 10.90 -11.59 2.73
N ILE A 71 10.14 -10.55 2.33
CA ILE A 71 8.68 -10.65 2.10
C ILE A 71 8.28 -10.74 0.61
N GLY A 72 9.26 -10.82 -0.30
CA GLY A 72 9.03 -10.95 -1.74
C GLY A 72 8.46 -9.70 -2.40
N LEU A 73 8.75 -8.51 -1.87
CA LEU A 73 8.36 -7.22 -2.44
C LEU A 73 9.57 -6.44 -2.95
N THR A 74 9.31 -5.35 -3.67
CA THR A 74 10.35 -4.42 -4.08
C THR A 74 10.60 -3.38 -2.98
N PHE A 75 11.84 -2.91 -2.87
CA PHE A 75 12.21 -1.81 -1.97
C PHE A 75 11.25 -0.62 -2.12
N SER A 76 10.94 -0.20 -3.35
CA SER A 76 10.05 0.94 -3.60
C SER A 76 8.64 0.73 -3.07
N ARG A 77 8.12 -0.51 -3.06
CA ARG A 77 6.78 -0.81 -2.53
C ARG A 77 6.77 -0.73 -1.00
N VAL A 78 7.83 -1.24 -0.35
CA VAL A 78 8.00 -1.13 1.10
C VAL A 78 8.21 0.32 1.52
N GLU A 79 9.03 1.08 0.80
CA GLU A 79 9.26 2.50 1.05
C GLU A 79 7.98 3.33 0.88
N ALA A 80 7.21 3.10 -0.17
CA ALA A 80 5.94 3.78 -0.39
C ALA A 80 4.93 3.45 0.73
N ALA A 81 4.80 2.17 1.09
CA ALA A 81 3.94 1.74 2.20
C ALA A 81 4.33 2.41 3.52
N ARG A 82 5.65 2.48 3.80
CA ARG A 82 6.20 3.15 4.99
C ARG A 82 5.84 4.65 5.02
N LEU A 83 5.99 5.33 3.89
CA LEU A 83 5.61 6.75 3.77
C LEU A 83 4.11 6.91 4.00
N THR A 84 3.27 6.12 3.32
CA THR A 84 1.81 6.18 3.51
C THR A 84 1.40 5.95 4.97
N ALA A 85 1.96 4.95 5.65
CA ALA A 85 1.67 4.71 7.06
C ALA A 85 2.10 5.88 7.97
N SER A 86 3.18 6.60 7.62
CA SER A 86 3.65 7.75 8.40
C SER A 86 2.73 8.96 8.27
N HIS A 87 2.09 9.11 7.13
CA HIS A 87 1.17 10.21 6.84
C HIS A 87 -0.27 9.91 7.29
N TRP A 88 -0.64 8.62 7.43
CA TRP A 88 -1.95 8.15 7.90
C TRP A 88 -1.79 7.16 9.07
N PRO A 89 -1.59 7.68 10.31
CA PRO A 89 -1.52 6.86 11.52
C PRO A 89 -2.79 6.04 11.73
N LYS A 90 -2.72 4.96 12.53
CA LYS A 90 -3.87 4.10 12.86
C LYS A 90 -5.09 4.86 13.38
N GLU A 91 -4.87 6.00 14.01
CA GLU A 91 -5.90 6.88 14.57
C GLU A 91 -6.66 7.68 13.48
N HIS A 92 -6.13 7.76 12.27
CA HIS A 92 -6.63 8.61 11.17
C HIS A 92 -6.93 7.84 9.87
N ARG A 93 -7.01 6.50 9.92
CA ARG A 93 -7.21 5.64 8.74
C ARG A 93 -8.46 4.78 8.84
#